data_AF-A0A974RZD7-F1
#
_entry.id   AF-A0A974RZD7-F1
#
_cell.length_a   1.000
_cell.length_b   1.000
_cell.length_c   1.000
_cell.angle_alpha   90.00
_cell.angle_beta   90.00
_cell.angle_gamma   90.00
#
_symmetry.space_group_name_H-M   'P 1'
#
loop_
_entity.id
_entity.type
_entity.pdbx_description
1 polymer ?
#
loop_
_entity_poly.entity_id
_entity_poly.type
_entity_poly.pdbx_seq_one_letter_code
_entity_poly.pdbx_strand_id
1 'polypeptide(L)' 'MKHNSMHQWHKEHNKRVAEFHQKHATQVANGENGNGWLAKLETSFFNKVLVPLKVVK' A
#
# COMPACT_ATOMS: atom_id res chain seq x y z
N MET A 1 -32.32 8.02 2.84
CA MET A 1 -30.97 8.23 2.27
C MET A 1 -30.71 7.14 1.24
N LYS A 2 -30.36 7.47 -0.01
CA LYS A 2 -30.22 6.49 -1.09
C LYS A 2 -29.06 5.52 -0.77
N HIS A 3 -29.36 4.28 -0.38
CA HIS A 3 -28.35 3.23 -0.12
C HIS A 3 -27.35 3.06 -1.28
N ASN A 4 -27.77 3.34 -2.51
CA ASN A 4 -26.94 3.23 -3.71
C ASN A 4 -25.75 4.21 -3.74
N SER A 5 -25.88 5.43 -3.21
CA SER A 5 -24.78 6.41 -3.25
C SER A 5 -23.66 6.05 -2.28
N MET A 6 -24.00 5.52 -1.10
CA MET A 6 -23.02 5.02 -0.13
C MET A 6 -22.30 3.77 -0.62
N HIS A 7 -23.02 2.85 -1.26
CA HIS A 7 -22.41 1.65 -1.86
C HIS A 7 -21.41 2.01 -2.95
N GLN A 8 -21.77 2.97 -3.80
CA GLN A 8 -20.87 3.45 -4.85
C GLN A 8 -19.64 4.16 -4.27
N TRP A 9 -19.82 5.02 -3.28
CA TRP A 9 -18.71 5.71 -2.61
C TRP A 9 -17.73 4.72 -1.97
N HIS A 10 -18.22 3.68 -1.29
CA HIS A 10 -17.36 2.62 -0.73
C HIS A 10 -16.59 1.86 -1.81
N LYS A 11 -17.23 1.49 -2.92
CA LYS A 11 -16.56 0.82 -4.04
C LYS A 11 -15.44 1.67 -4.62
N GLU A 12 -15.72 2.96 -4.84
CA GLU A 12 -14.73 3.89 -5.37
C GLU A 12 -13.59 4.15 -4.37
N HIS A 13 -13.90 4.27 -3.08
CA HIS A 13 -12.90 4.38 -2.02
C HIS A 13 -11.98 3.15 -2.00
N ASN A 14 -12.55 1.94 -1.98
CA ASN A 14 -11.78 0.69 -1.97
C ASN A 14 -10.90 0.57 -3.21
N LYS A 15 -11.39 0.99 -4.39
CA LYS A 15 -10.60 1.04 -5.61
C LYS A 15 -9.39 1.98 -5.46
N ARG A 16 -9.61 3.21 -4.98
CA ARG A 16 -8.52 4.18 -4.76
C ARG A 16 -7.50 3.69 -3.72
N VAL A 17 -7.95 3.05 -2.64
CA VAL A 17 -7.07 2.47 -1.61
C VAL A 17 -6.22 1.33 -2.19
N ALA A 18 -6.82 0.45 -3.00
CA ALA A 18 -6.09 -0.62 -3.65
C ALA A 18 -5.01 -0.08 -4.62
N GLU A 19 -5.35 0.92 -5.43
CA GLU A 19 -4.42 1.60 -6.33
C GLU A 19 -3.30 2.32 -5.55
N PHE A 20 -3.64 2.96 -4.42
CA PHE A 20 -2.66 3.59 -3.54
C PHE A 20 -1.68 2.58 -2.97
N HIS A 21 -2.16 1.45 -2.41
CA HIS A 21 -1.28 0.41 -1.86
C HIS A 21 -0.35 -0.21 -2.91
N GLN A 22 -0.83 -0.41 -4.14
CA GLN A 22 0.01 -0.91 -5.24
C GLN A 22 1.14 0.08 -5.56
N LYS A 23 0.81 1.37 -5.72
CA LYS A 23 1.81 2.42 -5.99
C LYS A 23 2.79 2.57 -4.84
N HIS A 24 2.30 2.60 -3.60
CA HIS A 24 3.11 2.75 -2.40
C HIS A 24 4.09 1.59 -2.21
N ALA A 25 3.67 0.35 -2.44
CA ALA A 25 4.57 -0.80 -2.36
C ALA A 25 5.74 -0.70 -3.35
N THR A 26 5.50 -0.19 -4.57
CA THR A 26 6.56 0.09 -5.55
C THR A 26 7.50 1.20 -5.06
N GLN A 27 6.97 2.27 -4.47
CA GLN A 27 7.77 3.36 -3.91
C GLN A 27 8.67 2.85 -2.76
N VAL A 28 8.15 2.02 -1.86
CA VAL A 28 8.94 1.41 -0.78
C VAL A 28 10.05 0.52 -1.35
N ALA A 29 9.74 -0.32 -2.36
CA ALA A 29 10.73 -1.18 -3.01
C ALA A 29 11.85 -0.38 -3.68
N ASN A 30 11.53 0.77 -4.28
CA ASN A 30 12.48 1.66 -4.94
C ASN A 30 13.20 2.62 -3.97
N GLY A 31 12.82 2.65 -2.68
CA GLY A 31 13.35 3.61 -1.72
C GLY A 31 12.84 5.05 -1.89
N GLU A 32 11.72 5.22 -2.59
CA GLU A 32 11.08 6.50 -2.91
C GLU A 32 10.01 6.91 -1.88
N ASN A 33 9.83 6.15 -0.79
CA ASN A 33 8.86 6.45 0.29
C ASN A 33 9.33 7.52 1.29
N GLY A 34 10.46 8.17 1.02
CA GLY A 34 11.03 9.27 1.79
C GLY A 34 12.18 8.87 2.72
N ASN A 35 12.75 9.88 3.39
CA ASN A 35 14.00 9.72 4.16
C ASN A 35 13.84 9.78 5.69
N GLY A 36 12.60 9.91 6.18
CA GLY A 36 12.30 9.94 7.61
C GLY A 36 12.57 8.60 8.31
N TRP A 37 12.66 8.62 9.63
CA TRP A 37 12.90 7.41 10.43
C TRP A 37 11.85 6.32 10.18
N LEU A 38 10.56 6.70 10.13
CA LEU A 38 9.46 5.77 9.82
C LEU A 38 9.57 5.18 8.40
N ALA A 39 9.95 5.99 7.41
CA ALA A 39 10.14 5.52 6.03
C ALA A 39 11.28 4.48 5.95
N LYS A 40 12.38 4.71 6.68
CA LYS A 40 13.48 3.75 6.78
C LYS A 40 13.07 2.44 7.47
N LEU A 41 12.25 2.52 8.53
CA LEU A 41 11.72 1.33 9.18
C LEU A 41 10.79 0.54 8.25
N GLU A 42 9.90 1.23 7.54
CA GLU A 42 8.99 0.63 6.56
C GLU A 42 9.78 -0.10 5.46
N THR A 43 10.78 0.55 4.88
CA THR A 43 11.66 -0.05 3.86
C THR A 43 12.44 -1.24 4.41
N SER A 44 12.93 -1.16 5.65
CA SER A 44 13.62 -2.27 6.32
C SER A 44 12.68 -3.47 6.51
N PHE A 45 11.45 -3.24 6.99
CA PHE A 45 10.46 -4.31 7.18
C PHE A 45 10.04 -4.93 5.84
N PHE A 46 9.73 -4.11 4.84
CA PHE A 46 9.35 -4.57 3.50
C PHE A 46 10.41 -5.49 2.90
N ASN A 47 11.68 -5.08 2.93
CA ASN A 47 12.78 -5.86 2.34
C ASN A 47 13.14 -7.12 3.12
N LYS A 48 13.09 -7.08 4.47
CA LYS A 48 13.51 -8.22 5.30
C LYS A 48 12.42 -9.24 5.57
N VAL A 49 11.16 -8.85 5.45
CA VAL A 49 10.02 -9.69 5.82
C VAL A 49 9.14 -9.96 4.61
N LEU A 50 8.59 -8.93 3.97
CA LEU A 50 7.58 -9.10 2.93
C LEU A 50 8.14 -9.63 1.61
N VAL A 51 9.33 -9.17 1.19
CA VAL A 51 9.99 -9.67 -0.02
C VAL A 51 10.31 -11.17 0.09
N PRO A 52 10.99 -11.66 1.15
CA PRO A 52 11.22 -13.10 1.32
C PRO A 52 9.92 -13.92 1.36
N LEU A 53 8.89 -13.45 2.07
CA LEU A 53 7.60 -14.17 2.14
C LEU A 53 6.89 -14.26 0.79
N LYS A 54 7.06 -13.28 -0.11
CA LYS A 54 6.52 -13.35 -1.48
C LYS A 54 7.29 -14.33 -2.38
N VAL A 55 8.57 -14.55 -2.12
CA VAL A 55 9.42 -15.50 -2.86
C VAL A 55 9.12 -16.95 -2.46
N VAL A 56 8.59 -17.18 -1.24
CA VAL A 56 8.27 -18.51 -0.70
C VAL A 56 6.83 -18.96 -1.08
N LYS A 57 6.29 -18.47 -2.20
CA LYS A 57 4.95 -18.83 -2.68
C LYS A 57 4.98 -19.60 -3.99
#